data_AF-A0AAD4HB12-F1
#
_entry.id   AF-A0AAD4HB12-F1
#
_cell.length_a   1.000
_cell.length_b   1.000
_cell.length_c   1.000
_cell.angle_alpha   90.00
_cell.angle_beta   90.00
_cell.angle_gamma   90.00
#
_symmetry.space_group_name_H-M   'P 1'
#
loop_
_entity.id
_entity.type
_entity.pdbx_description
1 polymer ?
#
loop_
_entity_poly.entity_id
_entity_poly.type
_entity_poly.pdbx_seq_one_letter_code
_entity_poly.pdbx_strand_id
1 'polypeptide(L)'
;MEENIEVTNVYYQPETTQADKVAILSEIIEEFHLKDNPEQEMSFRIIGEHFIQDNVEQLLMFITGIGGSGKSHVIHAVVELFKRCGAPEKLVLSAPTGSAAVLINGYTIHALTFLPK
;
A
#
# COMPACT_ATOMS: atom_id res chain seq x y z
N MET A 1 8.39 43.39 24.64
CA MET A 1 8.99 42.41 23.73
C MET A 1 7.89 41.41 23.46
N GLU A 2 7.16 41.62 22.36
CA GLU A 2 6.08 40.71 21.94
C GLU A 2 6.73 39.55 21.19
N GLU A 3 6.57 38.33 21.71
CA GLU A 3 6.97 37.11 21.02
C GLU A 3 5.97 36.84 19.88
N ASN A 4 6.44 37.00 18.64
CA ASN A 4 5.73 36.56 17.45
C ASN A 4 5.72 35.03 17.41
N ILE A 5 4.62 34.43 17.83
CA ILE A 5 4.37 33.01 17.64
C ILE A 5 3.99 32.80 16.17
N GLU A 6 4.91 32.24 15.38
CA GLU A 6 4.62 31.73 14.05
C GLU A 6 3.63 30.56 14.18
N VAL A 7 2.36 30.83 13.94
CA VAL A 7 1.34 29.80 13.84
C VAL A 7 1.59 29.05 12.53
N THR A 8 2.29 27.91 12.60
CA THR A 8 2.39 26.99 11.47
C THR A 8 0.99 26.52 11.11
N ASN A 9 0.44 27.02 10.01
CA ASN A 9 -0.80 26.53 9.42
C ASN A 9 -0.61 25.06 9.04
N VAL A 10 -1.06 24.16 9.91
CA VAL A 10 -1.21 22.74 9.57
C VAL A 10 -2.38 22.67 8.60
N TYR A 11 -2.09 22.60 7.31
CA TYR A 11 -3.12 22.44 6.29
C TYR A 11 -3.89 21.15 6.57
N TYR A 12 -5.17 21.28 6.92
CA TYR A 12 -6.09 20.15 7.02
C TYR A 12 -6.19 19.49 5.64
N GLN A 13 -5.67 18.27 5.51
CA GLN A 13 -6.01 17.43 4.37
C GLN A 13 -7.32 16.72 4.71
N PRO A 14 -8.41 16.97 3.95
CA PRO A 14 -9.66 16.26 4.18
C PRO A 14 -9.40 14.76 4.02
N GLU A 15 -9.96 13.97 4.92
CA GLU A 15 -9.88 12.52 4.80
C GLU A 15 -10.50 12.05 3.48
N THR A 16 -9.80 11.16 2.78
CA THR A 16 -10.25 10.58 1.51
C THR A 16 -11.55 9.82 1.73
N THR A 17 -12.63 10.24 1.05
CA THR A 17 -13.93 9.58 1.20
C THR A 17 -13.91 8.19 0.57
N GLN A 18 -14.87 7.34 0.93
CA GLN A 18 -14.95 6.00 0.33
C GLN A 18 -15.12 6.05 -1.21
N ALA A 19 -15.85 7.05 -1.72
CA ALA A 19 -16.00 7.27 -3.16
C ALA A 19 -14.66 7.66 -3.83
N ASP A 20 -13.86 8.50 -3.17
CA ASP A 20 -12.53 8.87 -3.64
C ASP A 20 -11.60 7.65 -3.67
N LYS A 21 -11.61 6.81 -2.61
CA LYS A 21 -10.80 5.58 -2.57
C LYS A 21 -11.17 4.62 -3.71
N VAL A 22 -12.45 4.51 -4.07
CA VAL A 22 -12.90 3.70 -5.22
C VAL A 22 -12.40 4.27 -6.55
N ALA A 23 -12.44 5.59 -6.72
CA ALA A 23 -11.88 6.23 -7.92
C ALA A 23 -10.37 5.97 -8.04
N ILE A 24 -9.62 6.15 -6.94
CA ILE A 24 -8.18 5.88 -6.87
C ILE A 24 -7.87 4.42 -7.22
N LEU A 25 -8.64 3.46 -6.70
CA LEU A 25 -8.48 2.04 -7.03
C LEU A 25 -8.60 1.80 -8.55
N SER A 26 -9.64 2.36 -9.18
CA SER A 26 -9.85 2.27 -10.62
C SER A 26 -8.72 2.92 -11.42
N GLU A 27 -8.24 4.09 -11.01
CA GLU A 27 -7.10 4.78 -11.65
C GLU A 27 -5.83 3.93 -11.59
N ILE A 28 -5.52 3.34 -10.43
CA ILE A 28 -4.34 2.49 -10.26
C ILE A 28 -4.42 1.24 -11.13
N ILE A 29 -5.60 0.62 -11.28
CA ILE A 29 -5.77 -0.55 -12.17
C ILE A 29 -5.38 -0.22 -13.61
N GLU A 30 -5.75 0.98 -14.10
CA GLU A 30 -5.39 1.43 -15.44
C GLU A 30 -3.91 1.81 -15.53
N GLU A 31 -3.41 2.64 -14.60
CA GLU A 31 -2.03 3.14 -14.62
C GLU A 31 -0.98 2.04 -14.45
N PHE A 32 -1.28 1.03 -13.63
CA PHE A 32 -0.41 -0.13 -13.45
C PHE A 32 -0.69 -1.22 -14.49
N HIS A 33 -1.59 -1.00 -15.46
CA HIS A 33 -1.93 -1.99 -16.50
C HIS A 33 -2.31 -3.36 -15.93
N LEU A 34 -2.98 -3.39 -14.77
CA LEU A 34 -3.30 -4.65 -14.09
C LEU A 34 -4.29 -5.50 -14.89
N LYS A 35 -5.13 -4.87 -15.72
CA LYS A 35 -6.08 -5.54 -16.62
C LYS A 35 -5.42 -6.48 -17.62
N ASP A 36 -4.14 -6.27 -17.93
CA ASP A 36 -3.39 -7.14 -18.83
C ASP A 36 -3.09 -8.52 -18.20
N ASN A 37 -3.24 -8.62 -16.87
CA ASN A 37 -3.07 -9.85 -16.11
C ASN A 37 -4.21 -10.02 -15.07
N PRO A 38 -5.24 -10.83 -15.37
CA PRO A 38 -6.41 -10.99 -14.51
C PRO A 38 -6.07 -11.40 -13.06
N GLU A 39 -5.02 -12.21 -12.85
CA GLU A 39 -4.60 -12.63 -11.52
C GLU A 39 -3.99 -11.49 -10.70
N GLN A 40 -3.25 -10.58 -11.34
CA GLN A 40 -2.73 -9.36 -10.71
C GLN A 40 -3.86 -8.39 -10.38
N GLU A 41 -4.77 -8.14 -11.33
CA GLU A 41 -5.95 -7.29 -11.09
C GLU A 41 -6.79 -7.84 -9.94
N MET A 42 -7.12 -9.14 -9.96
CA MET A 42 -7.92 -9.77 -8.91
C MET A 42 -7.24 -9.67 -7.54
N SER A 43 -5.94 -9.93 -7.47
CA SER A 43 -5.18 -9.83 -6.23
C SER A 43 -5.20 -8.41 -5.67
N PHE A 44 -4.94 -7.42 -6.52
CA PHE A 44 -4.99 -6.01 -6.14
C PHE A 44 -6.39 -5.58 -5.70
N ARG A 45 -7.42 -5.98 -6.45
CA ARG A 45 -8.82 -5.62 -6.18
C ARG A 45 -9.30 -6.16 -4.84
N ILE A 46 -8.98 -7.40 -4.49
CA ILE A 46 -9.34 -7.98 -3.17
C ILE A 46 -8.73 -7.16 -2.03
N ILE A 47 -7.45 -6.82 -2.13
CA ILE A 47 -6.75 -6.02 -1.11
C ILE A 47 -7.37 -4.61 -1.03
N GLY A 48 -7.62 -3.99 -2.17
CA GLY A 48 -8.15 -2.64 -2.23
C GLY A 48 -9.60 -2.53 -1.74
N GLU A 49 -10.48 -3.44 -2.14
CA GLU A 49 -11.86 -3.48 -1.65
C GLU A 49 -11.91 -3.70 -0.14
N HIS A 50 -11.06 -4.57 0.39
CA HIS A 50 -10.95 -4.77 1.83
C HIS A 50 -10.57 -3.48 2.58
N PHE A 51 -9.56 -2.76 2.06
CA PHE A 51 -9.13 -1.49 2.62
C PHE A 51 -10.20 -0.39 2.49
N ILE A 52 -10.93 -0.35 1.38
CA ILE A 52 -12.00 0.64 1.14
C ILE A 52 -13.20 0.43 2.05
N GLN A 53 -13.53 -0.83 2.36
CA GLN A 53 -14.66 -1.18 3.21
C GLN A 53 -14.36 -1.03 4.71
N ASP A 54 -13.10 -0.75 5.07
CA ASP A 54 -12.63 -0.74 6.46
C ASP A 54 -13.10 -2.02 7.19
N ASN A 55 -12.95 -3.18 6.51
CA ASN A 55 -13.50 -4.45 6.99
C ASN A 55 -12.86 -4.86 8.32
N VAL A 56 -13.71 -5.30 9.26
CA VAL A 56 -13.29 -5.71 10.62
C VAL A 56 -12.65 -7.10 10.66
N GLU A 57 -12.99 -7.97 9.71
CA GLU A 57 -12.35 -9.28 9.61
C GLU A 57 -11.00 -9.17 8.93
N GLN A 58 -9.97 -9.83 9.44
CA GLN A 58 -8.63 -9.76 8.87
C GLN A 58 -8.53 -10.48 7.52
N LEU A 59 -7.97 -9.81 6.50
CA LEU A 59 -7.57 -10.46 5.25
C LEU A 59 -6.24 -11.18 5.41
N LEU A 60 -6.28 -12.50 5.30
CA LEU A 60 -5.10 -13.36 5.20
C LEU A 60 -5.02 -13.89 3.76
N MET A 61 -4.03 -13.41 3.00
CA MET A 61 -3.89 -13.74 1.58
C MET A 61 -2.49 -14.29 1.29
N PHE A 62 -2.44 -15.43 0.60
CA PHE A 62 -1.21 -16.01 0.07
C PHE A 62 -1.24 -15.99 -1.46
N ILE A 63 -0.42 -15.13 -2.06
CA ILE A 63 -0.29 -15.00 -3.51
C ILE A 63 0.97 -15.75 -3.94
N THR A 64 0.80 -16.75 -4.80
CA THR A 64 1.91 -17.53 -5.37
C THR A 64 2.00 -17.32 -6.88
N GLY A 65 3.08 -17.79 -7.48
CA GLY A 65 3.31 -17.74 -8.91
C GLY A 65 4.79 -17.89 -9.24
N ILE A 66 5.08 -18.30 -10.46
CA ILE A 66 6.46 -18.48 -10.94
C ILE A 66 7.27 -17.16 -10.88
N GLY A 67 8.60 -17.27 -10.92
CA GLY A 67 9.47 -16.09 -11.06
C GLY A 67 9.11 -15.28 -12.30
N GLY A 68 9.10 -13.95 -12.19
CA GLY A 68 8.72 -13.06 -13.29
C GLY A 68 7.22 -12.83 -13.50
N SER A 69 6.34 -13.44 -12.70
CA SER A 69 4.88 -13.26 -12.82
C SER A 69 4.33 -11.90 -12.37
N GLY A 70 5.20 -10.91 -12.07
CA GLY A 70 4.79 -9.57 -11.65
C GLY A 70 4.22 -9.44 -10.23
N LYS A 71 4.50 -10.36 -9.30
CA LYS A 71 4.04 -10.22 -7.89
C LYS A 71 4.48 -8.91 -7.23
N SER A 72 5.72 -8.50 -7.44
CA SER A 72 6.22 -7.20 -6.93
C SER A 72 5.46 -6.02 -7.54
N HIS A 73 4.97 -6.14 -8.77
CA HIS A 73 4.16 -5.11 -9.42
C HIS A 73 2.84 -4.88 -8.68
N VAL A 74 2.17 -5.97 -8.27
CA VAL A 74 0.98 -5.89 -7.40
C VAL A 74 1.30 -5.22 -6.06
N ILE A 75 2.44 -5.57 -5.45
CA ILE A 75 2.87 -4.92 -4.19
C ILE A 75 3.01 -3.41 -4.39
N HIS A 76 3.64 -2.96 -5.47
CA HIS A 76 3.79 -1.52 -5.75
C HIS A 76 2.44 -0.83 -6.01
N ALA A 77 1.49 -1.49 -6.66
CA ALA A 77 0.12 -0.96 -6.83
C ALA A 77 -0.58 -0.78 -5.48
N VAL A 78 -0.45 -1.75 -4.57
CA VAL A 78 -0.99 -1.66 -3.20
C VAL A 78 -0.35 -0.49 -2.44
N VAL A 79 0.97 -0.31 -2.54
CA VAL A 79 1.65 0.82 -1.91
C VAL A 79 1.11 2.15 -2.42
N GLU A 80 0.91 2.28 -3.73
CA GLU A 80 0.36 3.50 -4.33
C GLU A 80 -1.09 3.76 -3.88
N LEU A 81 -1.90 2.71 -3.71
CA LEU A 81 -3.28 2.84 -3.20
C LEU A 81 -3.29 3.46 -1.80
N PHE A 82 -2.52 2.90 -0.87
CA PHE A 82 -2.46 3.40 0.51
C PHE A 82 -1.92 4.83 0.56
N LYS A 83 -0.92 5.14 -0.28
CA LYS A 83 -0.35 6.49 -0.39
C LYS A 83 -1.36 7.51 -0.94
N ARG A 84 -2.06 7.21 -2.04
CA ARG A 84 -3.08 8.11 -2.64
C ARG A 84 -4.31 8.28 -1.76
N CYS A 85 -4.64 7.28 -0.94
CA CYS A 85 -5.69 7.38 0.08
C CYS A 85 -5.23 8.07 1.38
N GLY A 86 -4.04 8.67 1.41
CA GLY A 86 -3.55 9.43 2.57
C GLY A 86 -3.26 8.57 3.80
N ALA A 87 -3.01 7.26 3.63
CA ALA A 87 -2.78 6.32 4.73
C ALA A 87 -1.49 5.47 4.57
N PRO A 88 -0.34 6.04 4.15
CA PRO A 88 0.89 5.28 3.97
C PRO A 88 1.39 4.60 5.25
N GLU A 89 1.09 5.16 6.42
CA GLU A 89 1.45 4.62 7.73
C GLU A 89 0.69 3.36 8.12
N LYS A 90 -0.43 3.06 7.43
CA LYS A 90 -1.21 1.82 7.63
C LYS A 90 -0.64 0.62 6.89
N LEU A 91 0.44 0.80 6.11
CA LEU A 91 1.07 -0.26 5.33
C LEU A 91 2.54 -0.43 5.72
N VAL A 92 2.92 -1.68 5.99
CA VAL A 92 4.30 -2.05 6.29
C VAL A 92 4.73 -3.20 5.39
N LEU A 93 5.88 -3.05 4.74
CA LEU A 93 6.41 -4.03 3.79
C LEU A 93 7.58 -4.80 4.40
N SER A 94 7.56 -6.12 4.25
CA SER A 94 8.68 -6.96 4.65
C SER A 94 9.00 -8.07 3.65
N ALA A 95 10.24 -8.53 3.68
CA ALA A 95 10.68 -9.69 2.91
C ALA A 95 11.68 -10.55 3.72
N PRO A 96 11.87 -11.83 3.34
CA PRO A 96 12.80 -12.71 4.06
C PRO A 96 14.29 -12.31 3.93
N THR A 97 14.70 -11.77 2.78
CA THR A 97 16.11 -11.45 2.48
C THR A 97 16.31 -9.96 2.19
N GLY A 98 17.55 -9.48 2.36
CA GLY A 98 17.89 -8.06 2.13
C GLY A 98 17.60 -7.59 0.70
N SER A 99 17.98 -8.38 -0.31
CA SER A 99 17.73 -8.02 -1.71
C SER A 99 16.24 -7.95 -2.04
N ALA A 100 15.42 -8.85 -1.48
CA ALA A 100 13.98 -8.82 -1.68
C ALA A 100 13.32 -7.64 -0.96
N ALA A 101 13.81 -7.28 0.23
CA ALA A 101 13.33 -6.11 0.97
C ALA A 101 13.61 -4.81 0.20
N VAL A 102 14.81 -4.67 -0.36
CA VAL A 102 15.17 -3.52 -1.22
C VAL A 102 14.25 -3.43 -2.43
N LEU A 103 13.95 -4.56 -3.09
CA LEU A 103 13.09 -4.59 -4.29
C LEU A 103 11.70 -4.00 -4.04
N ILE A 104 11.12 -4.25 -2.86
CA ILE A 104 9.80 -3.74 -2.50
C ILE A 104 9.85 -2.45 -1.67
N ASN A 105 11.04 -1.85 -1.51
CA ASN A 105 11.27 -0.70 -0.63
C ASN A 105 10.76 -0.92 0.81
N GLY A 106 11.02 -2.11 1.35
CA GLY A 106 10.62 -2.52 2.70
C GLY A 106 11.81 -2.93 3.58
N TYR A 107 11.50 -3.63 4.65
CA TYR A 107 12.49 -4.13 5.60
C TYR A 107 12.64 -5.65 5.50
N THR A 108 13.75 -6.20 6.00
CA THR A 108 13.76 -7.64 6.25
C THR A 108 12.80 -7.96 7.41
N ILE A 109 12.19 -9.14 7.41
CA ILE A 109 11.28 -9.52 8.52
C ILE A 109 11.98 -9.41 9.88
N HIS A 110 13.25 -9.84 9.97
CA HIS A 110 14.07 -9.72 11.18
C HIS A 110 14.24 -8.28 11.65
N ALA A 111 14.55 -7.35 10.72
CA ALA A 111 14.71 -5.94 11.06
C ALA A 111 13.39 -5.31 11.49
N LEU A 112 12.29 -5.68 10.83
CA LEU A 112 10.97 -5.11 11.10
C LEU A 112 10.41 -5.55 12.45
N THR A 113 10.58 -6.82 12.81
CA THR A 113 10.00 -7.41 14.03
C THR A 113 11.00 -7.53 15.17
N PHE A 114 12.22 -7.00 15.01
CA PHE A 114 13.32 -7.10 15.97
C PHE A 114 13.67 -8.55 16.35
N LEU A 115 13.43 -9.50 15.46
CA LEU A 115 13.83 -10.89 15.66
C LEU A 115 15.34 -11.05 15.43
N PRO A 116 16.02 -11.89 16.22
CA PRO A 116 17.43 -12.21 16.00
C PRO A 116 17.62 -12.89 14.64
N LYS A 117 18.79 -12.67 14.03
CA LYS A 117 19.20 -13.30 12.77
C LYS A 117 19.52 -14.77 12.93
#